data_AF-A0A6N3FTM6-F1
#
_entry.id   AF-A0A6N3FTM6-F1
#
_cell.length_a   1.000
_cell.length_b   1.000
_cell.length_c   1.000
_cell.angle_alpha   90.00
_cell.angle_beta   90.00
_cell.angle_gamma   90.00
#
_symmetry.space_group_name_H-M   'P 1'
#
loop_
_entity.id
_entity.type
_entity.pdbx_description
1 polymer ?
#
loop_
_entity_poly.entity_id
_entity_poly.type
_entity_poly.pdbx_seq_one_letter_code
_entity_poly.pdbx_strand_id
1 'polypeptide(L)'
;MGKYCTTCKNALQSSEAFCTQCGTPSQFSRSEVIHQQKDYGRIKTFVWCSVLVLVFLALVAGLFYGVLAFWSNQVGKAQPRASHLPPTHKVEIDVNSPMFSQGYMHAPNTEGYEGFEIGETKSAIEREYGRAEGAKTIDGKKAELYGNIGVSYNSNNQVSHVFVVPGKMTKDDFTDFHNGPDEISNGNWYYDTDKANGFSIKVYTSKNDIEAIENIMQR
;
A
#
# COMPACT_ATOMS: atom_id res chain seq x y z
N MET A 1 -35.19 38.87 -76.73
CA MET A 1 -35.37 37.43 -77.04
C MET A 1 -36.41 36.87 -76.08
N GLY A 2 -37.54 36.36 -76.58
CA GLY A 2 -38.60 35.77 -75.74
C GLY A 2 -38.18 34.40 -75.19
N LYS A 3 -38.60 34.07 -73.96
CA LYS A 3 -38.37 32.76 -73.36
C LYS A 3 -39.51 31.82 -73.77
N TYR A 4 -39.20 30.56 -74.04
CA TYR A 4 -40.17 29.53 -74.45
C TYR A 4 -40.13 28.35 -73.48
N CYS A 5 -41.26 27.67 -73.29
CA CYS A 5 -41.35 26.47 -72.46
C CYS A 5 -40.55 25.32 -73.11
N THR A 6 -39.76 24.60 -72.31
CA THR A 6 -38.94 23.48 -72.78
C THR A 6 -39.76 22.25 -73.16
N THR A 7 -40.98 22.11 -72.64
CA THR A 7 -41.86 20.96 -72.90
C THR A 7 -42.81 21.20 -74.07
N CYS A 8 -43.51 22.35 -74.10
CA CYS A 8 -44.55 22.62 -75.09
C CYS A 8 -44.20 23.72 -76.11
N LYS A 9 -43.01 24.32 -76.00
CA LYS A 9 -42.47 25.35 -76.91
C LYS A 9 -43.30 26.62 -77.09
N ASN A 10 -44.33 26.83 -76.27
CA ASN A 10 -45.08 28.09 -76.23
C ASN A 10 -44.27 29.20 -75.53
N ALA A 11 -44.53 30.45 -75.89
CA ALA A 11 -43.87 31.62 -75.31
C ALA A 11 -44.29 31.82 -73.84
N LEU A 12 -43.32 32.11 -72.97
CA LEU A 12 -43.52 32.37 -71.55
C LEU A 12 -43.47 33.88 -71.27
N GLN A 13 -44.38 34.37 -70.44
CA GLN A 13 -44.27 35.72 -69.88
C GLN A 13 -43.25 35.72 -68.73
N SER A 14 -42.44 36.78 -68.67
CA SER A 14 -41.14 36.79 -67.98
C SER A 14 -41.17 36.67 -66.43
N SER A 15 -42.34 36.56 -65.81
CA SER A 15 -42.50 36.57 -64.35
C SER A 15 -43.28 35.38 -63.78
N GLU A 16 -43.62 34.37 -64.59
CA GLU A 16 -44.39 33.20 -64.12
C GLU A 16 -43.48 32.03 -63.71
N ALA A 17 -43.75 31.45 -62.53
CA ALA A 17 -42.99 30.32 -61.97
C ALA A 17 -43.32 28.97 -62.65
N PHE A 18 -44.38 28.91 -63.47
CA PHE A 18 -44.87 27.70 -64.13
C PHE A 18 -45.50 28.07 -65.49
N CYS A 19 -45.44 27.15 -66.46
CA CYS A 19 -46.14 27.36 -67.73
C CYS A 19 -47.65 27.17 -67.55
N THR A 20 -48.45 28.20 -67.85
CA THR A 20 -49.92 28.19 -67.68
C THR A 20 -50.66 27.24 -68.63
N GLN A 21 -50.01 26.75 -69.68
CA GLN A 21 -50.62 25.85 -70.67
C GLN A 21 -50.38 24.36 -70.39
N CYS A 22 -49.27 24.01 -69.72
CA CYS A 22 -48.93 22.60 -69.46
C CYS A 22 -48.48 22.30 -68.02
N GLY A 23 -48.48 23.31 -67.14
CA GLY A 23 -48.21 23.17 -65.71
C GLY A 23 -46.76 22.85 -65.33
N THR A 24 -45.82 22.84 -66.28
CA THR A 24 -44.43 22.49 -65.99
C THR A 24 -43.71 23.64 -65.26
N PRO A 25 -43.06 23.38 -64.11
CA PRO A 25 -42.34 24.42 -63.37
C PRO A 25 -41.11 24.89 -64.14
N SER A 26 -40.87 26.21 -64.17
CA SER A 26 -39.69 26.77 -64.82
C SER A 26 -38.46 26.51 -63.95
N GLN A 27 -37.46 25.79 -64.49
CA GLN A 27 -36.22 25.49 -63.78
C GLN A 27 -35.34 26.76 -63.71
N PHE A 28 -35.63 27.65 -62.77
CA PHE A 28 -34.70 28.72 -62.40
C PHE A 28 -33.81 28.25 -61.24
N SER A 29 -32.52 28.11 -61.53
CA SER A 29 -31.48 27.86 -60.52
C SER A 29 -31.42 29.05 -59.56
N ARG A 30 -31.81 28.80 -58.31
CA ARG A 30 -31.77 29.73 -57.19
C ARG A 30 -30.33 29.90 -56.68
N SER A 31 -29.44 30.46 -57.50
CA SER A 31 -28.03 30.61 -57.11
C SER A 31 -27.40 31.99 -57.36
N GLU A 32 -28.16 32.97 -57.87
CA GLU A 32 -27.56 34.25 -58.29
C GLU A 32 -28.06 35.51 -57.57
N VAL A 33 -28.77 35.39 -56.44
CA VAL A 33 -29.28 36.57 -55.71
C VAL A 33 -29.14 36.45 -54.19
N ILE A 34 -27.95 36.17 -53.65
CA ILE A 34 -27.57 36.61 -52.29
C ILE A 34 -26.05 36.86 -52.27
N HIS A 35 -25.60 37.93 -52.92
CA HIS A 35 -24.23 38.45 -52.76
C HIS A 35 -24.22 39.94 -52.44
N GLN A 36 -25.12 40.41 -51.59
CA GLN A 36 -24.90 41.63 -50.81
C GLN A 36 -25.63 41.55 -49.47
N GLN A 37 -24.99 42.07 -48.42
CA GLN A 37 -25.38 42.11 -47.02
C GLN A 37 -25.13 40.87 -46.15
N LYS A 38 -23.91 40.77 -45.59
CA LYS A 38 -23.68 40.92 -44.13
C LYS A 38 -22.20 40.77 -43.82
N ASP A 39 -21.48 41.89 -43.82
CA ASP A 39 -20.09 41.97 -43.33
C ASP A 39 -19.97 42.78 -42.02
N TYR A 40 -21.05 42.88 -41.24
CA TYR A 40 -21.05 43.52 -39.93
C TYR A 40 -21.76 42.64 -38.89
N GLY A 41 -21.24 41.43 -38.68
CA GLY A 41 -21.81 40.49 -37.69
C GLY A 41 -20.91 39.31 -37.31
N ARG A 42 -19.88 39.00 -38.10
CA ARG A 42 -19.06 37.79 -37.89
C ARG A 42 -17.92 37.96 -36.88
N ILE A 43 -17.56 39.19 -36.51
CA ILE A 43 -16.51 39.47 -35.52
C ILE A 43 -17.08 39.57 -34.09
N LYS A 44 -18.31 40.09 -33.92
CA LYS A 44 -18.93 40.24 -32.59
C LYS A 44 -19.30 38.89 -31.95
N THR A 45 -19.71 37.90 -32.75
CA THR A 45 -20.04 36.54 -32.26
C THR A 45 -18.79 35.74 -31.90
N PHE A 46 -17.67 35.92 -32.61
CA PHE A 46 -16.40 35.25 -32.26
C PHE A 46 -15.80 35.80 -30.96
N VAL A 47 -15.86 37.12 -30.75
CA VAL A 47 -15.39 37.75 -29.49
C VAL A 47 -16.30 37.38 -28.31
N TRP A 48 -17.62 37.30 -28.51
CA TRP A 48 -18.53 36.85 -27.43
C TRP A 48 -18.36 35.36 -27.12
N CYS A 49 -18.17 34.50 -28.12
CA CYS A 49 -17.86 33.09 -27.90
C CYS A 49 -16.50 32.91 -27.21
N SER A 50 -15.47 33.70 -27.55
CA SER A 50 -14.18 33.63 -26.85
C SER A 50 -14.28 34.10 -25.41
N VAL A 51 -15.08 35.14 -25.12
CA VAL A 51 -15.33 35.60 -23.75
C VAL A 51 -16.08 34.53 -22.94
N LEU A 52 -17.10 33.88 -23.52
CA LEU A 52 -17.82 32.80 -22.85
C LEU A 52 -16.93 31.58 -22.56
N VAL A 53 -16.02 31.23 -23.47
CA VAL A 53 -15.04 30.16 -23.26
C VAL A 53 -14.05 30.53 -22.16
N LEU A 54 -13.54 31.77 -22.13
CA LEU A 54 -12.65 32.23 -21.06
C LEU A 54 -13.35 32.26 -19.69
N VAL A 55 -14.61 32.68 -19.63
CA VAL A 55 -15.42 32.64 -18.41
C VAL A 55 -15.66 31.19 -17.97
N PHE A 56 -15.97 30.29 -18.90
CA PHE A 56 -16.13 28.87 -18.59
C PHE A 56 -14.83 28.25 -18.07
N LEU A 57 -13.69 28.54 -18.68
CA LEU A 57 -12.39 28.09 -18.21
C LEU A 57 -12.05 28.66 -16.82
N ALA A 58 -12.37 29.92 -16.56
CA ALA A 58 -12.21 30.53 -15.24
C ALA A 58 -13.12 29.88 -14.18
N LEU A 59 -14.35 29.51 -14.55
CA LEU A 59 -15.27 28.77 -13.67
C LEU A 59 -14.76 27.34 -13.38
N VAL A 60 -14.24 26.64 -14.39
CA VAL A 60 -13.64 25.31 -14.22
C VAL A 60 -12.39 25.38 -13.35
N ALA A 61 -11.51 26.38 -13.58
CA ALA A 61 -10.33 26.60 -12.75
C ALA A 61 -10.71 26.97 -11.30
N GLY A 62 -11.75 27.80 -11.12
CA GLY A 62 -12.28 28.15 -9.81
C GLY A 62 -12.90 26.95 -9.08
N LEU A 63 -13.63 26.09 -9.78
CA LEU A 63 -14.15 24.83 -9.24
C LEU A 63 -13.01 23.87 -8.88
N PHE A 64 -12.00 23.74 -9.74
CA PHE A 64 -10.84 22.88 -9.49
C PHE A 64 -10.03 23.37 -8.28
N TYR A 65 -9.79 24.68 -8.20
CA TYR A 65 -9.16 25.30 -7.03
C TYR A 65 -10.03 25.17 -5.79
N GLY A 66 -11.35 25.32 -5.91
CA GLY A 66 -12.30 25.10 -4.82
C GLY A 66 -12.29 23.68 -4.29
N VAL A 67 -12.23 22.67 -5.16
CA VAL A 67 -12.11 21.25 -4.79
C VAL A 67 -10.76 20.98 -4.12
N LEU A 68 -9.66 21.50 -4.68
CA LEU A 68 -8.32 21.33 -4.09
C LEU A 68 -8.21 22.02 -2.72
N ALA A 69 -8.72 23.25 -2.59
CA ALA A 69 -8.73 24.00 -1.34
C ALA A 69 -9.68 23.38 -0.30
N PHE A 70 -10.83 22.86 -0.73
CA PHE A 70 -11.73 22.12 0.14
C PHE A 70 -11.11 20.80 0.59
N TRP A 71 -10.43 20.07 -0.30
CA TRP A 71 -9.66 18.88 0.08
C TRP A 71 -8.53 19.22 1.04
N SER A 72 -7.70 20.24 0.78
CA SER A 72 -6.64 20.64 1.70
C SER A 72 -7.17 21.11 3.06
N ASN A 73 -8.36 21.72 3.10
CA ASN A 73 -9.04 22.13 4.33
C ASN A 73 -9.78 20.99 5.04
N GLN A 74 -10.14 19.91 4.31
CA GLN A 74 -10.66 18.64 4.85
C GLN A 74 -9.53 17.69 5.27
N VAL A 75 -8.28 17.90 4.82
CA VAL A 75 -7.06 17.40 5.48
C VAL A 75 -6.78 18.26 6.75
N GLY A 76 -7.85 18.63 7.45
CA GLY A 76 -7.82 19.17 8.79
C GLY A 76 -7.63 18.02 9.76
N LYS A 77 -6.37 17.81 10.19
CA LYS A 77 -5.97 17.10 11.39
C LYS A 77 -6.82 15.85 11.68
N ALA A 78 -6.46 14.72 11.06
CA ALA A 78 -6.60 13.47 11.78
C ALA A 78 -5.86 13.66 13.11
N GLN A 79 -6.63 13.98 14.14
CA GLN A 79 -6.16 13.95 15.51
C GLN A 79 -5.55 12.56 15.64
N PRO A 80 -4.25 12.40 15.95
CA PRO A 80 -3.72 11.08 16.17
C PRO A 80 -4.56 10.55 17.32
N ARG A 81 -5.49 9.63 17.01
CA ARG A 81 -5.96 8.71 18.04
C ARG A 81 -4.67 8.14 18.55
N ALA A 82 -4.31 8.48 19.78
CA ALA A 82 -3.30 7.72 20.48
C ALA A 82 -3.78 6.29 20.32
N SER A 83 -3.09 5.52 19.46
CA SER A 83 -3.32 4.10 19.38
C SER A 83 -2.93 3.63 20.76
N HIS A 84 -3.93 3.49 21.63
CA HIS A 84 -3.72 2.97 22.96
C HIS A 84 -3.30 1.52 22.73
N LEU A 85 -1.98 1.32 22.72
CA LEU A 85 -1.40 -0.01 22.68
C LEU A 85 -1.93 -0.77 23.90
N PRO A 86 -2.18 -2.09 23.77
CA PRO A 86 -2.57 -2.87 24.92
C PRO A 86 -1.47 -2.83 26.00
N PRO A 87 -1.82 -3.16 27.26
CA PRO A 87 -0.81 -3.48 28.26
C PRO A 87 0.13 -4.57 27.73
N THR A 88 1.40 -4.53 28.16
CA THR A 88 2.38 -5.52 27.74
C THR A 88 1.91 -6.92 28.10
N HIS A 89 1.73 -7.76 27.09
CA HIS A 89 1.53 -9.19 27.26
C HIS A 89 2.89 -9.85 27.48
N LYS A 90 3.02 -10.59 28.60
CA LYS A 90 4.26 -11.27 28.96
C LYS A 90 4.09 -12.75 28.72
N VAL A 91 5.00 -13.33 27.97
CA VAL A 91 5.07 -14.78 27.75
C VAL A 91 5.88 -15.39 28.87
N GLU A 92 5.38 -16.43 29.52
CA GLU A 92 6.10 -17.18 30.54
C GLU A 92 6.50 -18.55 29.98
N ILE A 93 7.79 -18.87 30.01
CA ILE A 93 8.34 -20.11 29.48
C ILE A 93 9.21 -20.75 30.55
N ASP A 94 8.82 -21.96 30.95
CA ASP A 94 9.69 -22.85 31.70
C ASP A 94 10.56 -23.65 30.72
N VAL A 95 11.81 -23.23 30.59
CA VAL A 95 12.76 -23.87 29.67
C VAL A 95 13.16 -25.27 30.11
N ASN A 96 12.96 -25.67 31.37
CA ASN A 96 13.19 -27.04 31.86
C ASN A 96 11.88 -27.81 32.00
N SER A 97 10.97 -27.62 31.03
CA SER A 97 9.72 -28.36 30.95
C SER A 97 9.72 -29.34 29.77
N PRO A 98 8.97 -30.46 29.88
CA PRO A 98 8.77 -31.36 28.75
C PRO A 98 8.12 -30.67 27.54
N MET A 99 7.23 -29.70 27.78
CA MET A 99 6.58 -28.93 26.71
C MET A 99 7.60 -28.10 25.94
N PHE A 100 8.49 -27.39 26.62
CA PHE A 100 9.55 -26.62 25.97
C PHE A 100 10.54 -27.52 25.23
N SER A 101 10.95 -28.62 25.85
CA SER A 101 11.84 -29.59 25.20
C SER A 101 11.25 -30.12 23.88
N GLN A 102 10.00 -30.58 23.90
CA GLN A 102 9.37 -31.15 22.70
C GLN A 102 8.97 -30.06 21.68
N GLY A 103 8.41 -28.96 22.14
CA GLY A 103 7.85 -27.91 21.28
C GLY A 103 8.87 -26.89 20.77
N TYR A 104 10.06 -26.80 21.38
CA TYR A 104 11.08 -25.83 21.00
C TYR A 104 12.45 -26.47 20.74
N MET A 105 12.97 -27.28 21.68
CA MET A 105 14.31 -27.88 21.52
C MET A 105 14.35 -28.98 20.45
N HIS A 106 13.21 -29.66 20.23
CA HIS A 106 13.08 -30.78 19.28
C HIS A 106 12.12 -30.49 18.12
N ALA A 107 11.79 -29.22 17.88
CA ALA A 107 10.90 -28.81 16.79
C ALA A 107 11.45 -27.59 16.03
N PRO A 108 11.17 -27.47 14.72
CA PRO A 108 11.60 -26.33 13.94
C PRO A 108 10.81 -25.07 14.34
N ASN A 109 11.52 -24.06 14.84
CA ASN A 109 10.97 -22.75 15.21
C ASN A 109 11.84 -21.62 14.64
N THR A 110 12.48 -21.85 13.50
CA THR A 110 13.41 -20.93 12.83
C THR A 110 12.74 -19.66 12.30
N GLU A 111 11.42 -19.69 12.15
CA GLU A 111 10.61 -18.58 11.63
C GLU A 111 9.94 -17.75 12.73
N GLY A 112 10.05 -18.17 14.00
CA GLY A 112 9.39 -17.50 15.12
C GLY A 112 8.97 -18.46 16.22
N TYR A 113 8.52 -17.91 17.35
CA TYR A 113 8.03 -18.68 18.48
C TYR A 113 7.04 -17.87 19.34
N GLU A 114 6.01 -18.52 19.88
CA GLU A 114 4.95 -17.90 20.72
C GLU A 114 4.27 -16.67 20.07
N GLY A 115 4.12 -16.71 18.73
CA GLY A 115 3.48 -15.68 17.91
C GLY A 115 4.37 -14.47 17.59
N PHE A 116 5.65 -14.51 17.96
CA PHE A 116 6.65 -13.55 17.47
C PHE A 116 7.30 -14.12 16.22
N GLU A 117 7.01 -13.55 15.06
CA GLU A 117 7.46 -14.08 13.76
C GLU A 117 8.55 -13.23 13.12
N ILE A 118 9.53 -13.89 12.49
CA ILE A 118 10.57 -13.24 11.70
C ILE A 118 9.94 -12.44 10.55
N GLY A 119 10.41 -11.20 10.37
CA GLY A 119 9.92 -10.29 9.33
C GLY A 119 8.74 -9.41 9.74
N GLU A 120 8.07 -9.72 10.86
CA GLU A 120 6.99 -8.88 11.38
C GLU A 120 7.51 -7.50 11.78
N THR A 121 6.72 -6.44 11.56
CA THR A 121 7.15 -5.09 11.97
C THR A 121 7.03 -4.92 13.49
N LYS A 122 7.93 -4.15 14.10
CA LYS A 122 7.79 -3.71 15.50
C LYS A 122 6.42 -3.11 15.81
N SER A 123 5.85 -2.36 14.86
CA SER A 123 4.53 -1.76 15.03
C SER A 123 3.40 -2.79 15.12
N ALA A 124 3.56 -3.97 14.51
CA ALA A 124 2.59 -5.04 14.53
C ALA A 124 2.69 -5.81 15.85
N ILE A 125 3.92 -6.19 16.24
CA ILE A 125 4.21 -6.74 17.58
C ILE A 125 3.65 -5.82 18.67
N GLU A 126 3.91 -4.52 18.61
CA GLU A 126 3.42 -3.61 19.65
C GLU A 126 1.89 -3.48 19.69
N ARG A 127 1.20 -3.65 18.56
CA ARG A 127 -0.28 -3.64 18.51
C ARG A 127 -0.87 -4.88 19.16
N GLU A 128 -0.21 -6.02 19.04
CA GLU A 128 -0.70 -7.30 19.57
C GLU A 128 -0.27 -7.52 21.02
N TYR A 129 1.00 -7.28 21.32
CA TYR A 129 1.62 -7.58 22.61
C TYR A 129 1.87 -6.37 23.49
N GLY A 130 1.60 -5.15 23.01
CA GLY A 130 1.92 -3.93 23.73
C GLY A 130 3.40 -3.54 23.63
N ARG A 131 3.84 -2.57 24.42
CA ARG A 131 5.26 -2.15 24.41
C ARG A 131 6.11 -3.15 25.18
N ALA A 132 7.33 -3.41 24.72
CA ALA A 132 8.29 -4.21 25.45
C ALA A 132 8.54 -3.66 26.87
N GLU A 133 8.72 -4.55 27.84
CA GLU A 133 8.93 -4.17 29.25
C GLU A 133 10.38 -3.77 29.55
N GLY A 134 11.30 -4.12 28.66
CA GLY A 134 12.71 -3.86 28.81
C GLY A 134 13.50 -4.27 27.57
N ALA A 135 14.82 -4.23 27.68
CA ALA A 135 15.70 -4.75 26.65
C ALA A 135 16.96 -5.35 27.26
N LYS A 136 17.53 -6.34 26.57
CA LYS A 136 18.80 -6.98 26.90
C LYS A 136 19.66 -7.07 25.63
N THR A 137 20.98 -6.99 25.78
CA THR A 137 21.88 -7.26 24.66
C THR A 137 22.27 -8.73 24.69
N ILE A 138 22.04 -9.46 23.59
CA ILE A 138 22.38 -10.87 23.40
C ILE A 138 23.29 -10.94 22.17
N ASP A 139 24.55 -11.34 22.35
CA ASP A 139 25.52 -11.48 21.25
C ASP A 139 25.58 -10.22 20.34
N GLY A 140 25.70 -9.06 20.99
CA GLY A 140 25.75 -7.74 20.35
C GLY A 140 24.41 -7.21 19.82
N LYS A 141 23.33 -7.98 19.91
CA LYS A 141 21.99 -7.61 19.40
C LYS A 141 21.12 -7.12 20.53
N LYS A 142 20.50 -5.95 20.35
CA LYS A 142 19.48 -5.47 21.28
C LYS A 142 18.21 -6.30 21.06
N ALA A 143 17.76 -7.00 22.10
CA ALA A 143 16.50 -7.72 22.15
C ALA A 143 15.55 -7.00 23.11
N GLU A 144 14.35 -6.65 22.64
CA GLU A 144 13.27 -6.08 23.43
C GLU A 144 12.43 -7.21 24.06
N LEU A 145 12.10 -7.08 25.35
CA LEU A 145 11.59 -8.19 26.16
C LEU A 145 10.06 -8.16 26.32
N TYR A 146 9.46 -9.33 26.21
CA TYR A 146 8.03 -9.63 26.38
C TYR A 146 7.89 -10.85 27.31
N GLY A 147 8.29 -10.72 28.57
CA GLY A 147 8.48 -11.86 29.48
C GLY A 147 9.73 -12.66 29.11
N ASN A 148 9.56 -13.95 28.85
CA ASN A 148 10.61 -14.87 28.44
C ASN A 148 10.87 -14.88 26.92
N ILE A 149 10.25 -13.97 26.16
CA ILE A 149 10.60 -13.75 24.75
C ILE A 149 11.40 -12.46 24.60
N GLY A 150 12.51 -12.54 23.87
CA GLY A 150 13.32 -11.41 23.44
C GLY A 150 13.26 -11.25 21.92
N VAL A 151 12.97 -10.05 21.43
CA VAL A 151 12.78 -9.75 20.01
C VAL A 151 13.82 -8.74 19.55
N SER A 152 14.65 -9.10 18.59
CA SER A 152 15.56 -8.14 17.95
C SER A 152 15.02 -7.69 16.60
N TYR A 153 15.24 -6.41 16.29
CA TYR A 153 14.77 -5.79 15.06
C TYR A 153 15.94 -5.37 14.18
N ASN A 154 15.77 -5.53 12.87
CA ASN A 154 16.71 -5.01 11.87
C ASN A 154 16.50 -3.50 11.61
N SER A 155 17.27 -2.94 10.67
CA SER A 155 17.20 -1.51 10.31
C SER A 155 15.85 -1.06 9.74
N ASN A 156 15.02 -1.99 9.27
CA ASN A 156 13.67 -1.73 8.75
C ASN A 156 12.60 -1.86 9.85
N ASN A 157 13.01 -1.98 11.12
CA ASN A 157 12.12 -2.27 12.25
C ASN A 157 11.30 -3.55 12.06
N GLN A 158 11.89 -4.56 11.43
CA GLN A 158 11.30 -5.89 11.30
C GLN A 158 12.03 -6.87 12.21
N VAL A 159 11.30 -7.81 12.80
CA VAL A 159 11.85 -8.89 13.62
C VAL A 159 12.91 -9.62 12.80
N SER A 160 14.12 -9.71 13.34
CA SER A 160 15.22 -10.46 12.74
C SER A 160 15.71 -11.60 13.61
N HIS A 161 15.40 -11.59 14.90
CA HIS A 161 15.70 -12.67 15.83
C HIS A 161 14.60 -12.78 16.89
N VAL A 162 14.26 -14.02 17.23
CA VAL A 162 13.36 -14.36 18.34
C VAL A 162 14.14 -15.25 19.29
N PHE A 163 14.29 -14.79 20.52
CA PHE A 163 15.02 -15.46 21.58
C PHE A 163 14.05 -15.92 22.66
N VAL A 164 14.27 -17.11 23.19
CA VAL A 164 13.74 -17.48 24.50
C VAL A 164 14.77 -17.03 25.55
N VAL A 165 14.38 -16.07 26.37
CA VAL A 165 15.20 -15.46 27.42
C VAL A 165 14.69 -16.01 28.76
N PRO A 166 15.30 -17.08 29.31
CA PRO A 166 14.86 -17.61 30.59
C PRO A 166 15.07 -16.58 31.70
N GLY A 167 14.38 -16.80 32.83
CA GLY A 167 14.68 -16.08 34.06
C GLY A 167 16.05 -16.48 34.62
N LYS A 168 16.10 -16.88 35.89
CA LYS A 168 17.33 -17.44 36.45
C LYS A 168 17.47 -18.89 35.98
N MET A 169 18.44 -19.16 35.12
CA MET A 169 18.73 -20.51 34.62
C MET A 169 20.24 -20.72 34.57
N THR A 170 20.75 -21.67 35.34
CA THR A 170 22.17 -22.01 35.31
C THR A 170 22.48 -22.99 34.19
N LYS A 171 23.75 -23.06 33.81
CA LYS A 171 24.24 -24.06 32.86
C LYS A 171 23.97 -25.48 33.33
N ASP A 172 24.24 -25.76 34.61
CA ASP A 172 24.09 -27.08 35.19
C ASP A 172 22.61 -27.49 35.20
N ASP A 173 21.72 -26.63 35.71
CA ASP A 173 20.27 -26.88 35.72
C ASP A 173 19.74 -27.15 34.29
N PHE A 174 20.24 -26.41 33.30
CA PHE A 174 19.82 -26.58 31.92
C PHE A 174 20.29 -27.92 31.34
N THR A 175 21.56 -28.28 31.56
CA THR A 175 22.12 -29.55 31.05
C THR A 175 21.62 -30.77 31.81
N ASP A 176 21.24 -30.63 33.07
CA ASP A 176 20.62 -31.72 33.84
C ASP A 176 19.29 -32.16 33.21
N PHE A 177 18.58 -31.22 32.56
CA PHE A 177 17.32 -31.50 31.88
C PHE A 177 17.50 -31.83 30.39
N HIS A 178 18.32 -31.06 29.65
CA HIS A 178 18.45 -31.18 28.19
C HIS A 178 19.66 -31.97 27.71
N ASN A 179 20.47 -32.50 28.63
CA ASN A 179 21.83 -33.02 28.39
C ASN A 179 22.80 -31.92 27.95
N GLY A 180 24.08 -32.28 27.80
CA GLY A 180 25.10 -31.37 27.27
C GLY A 180 24.90 -31.08 25.77
N PRO A 181 25.46 -29.95 25.28
CA PRO A 181 25.39 -29.60 23.86
C PRO A 181 26.26 -30.52 22.99
N ASP A 182 25.91 -30.64 21.71
CA ASP A 182 26.70 -31.39 20.72
C ASP A 182 28.00 -30.67 20.35
N GLU A 183 27.96 -29.33 20.30
CA GLU A 183 29.12 -28.50 19.96
C GLU A 183 29.18 -27.25 20.85
N ILE A 184 30.40 -26.83 21.21
CA ILE A 184 30.67 -25.52 21.81
C ILE A 184 31.55 -24.73 20.85
N SER A 185 31.06 -23.56 20.41
CA SER A 185 31.80 -22.68 19.50
C SER A 185 31.58 -21.21 19.85
N ASN A 186 32.69 -20.48 19.99
CA ASN A 186 32.71 -19.07 20.42
C ASN A 186 31.94 -18.81 21.73
N GLY A 187 32.00 -19.75 22.68
CA GLY A 187 31.28 -19.64 23.97
C GLY A 187 29.77 -19.91 23.89
N ASN A 188 29.23 -20.14 22.69
CA ASN A 188 27.84 -20.57 22.49
C ASN A 188 27.78 -22.10 22.40
N TRP A 189 26.67 -22.64 22.83
CA TRP A 189 26.35 -24.06 22.80
C TRP A 189 25.40 -24.36 21.66
N TYR A 190 25.56 -25.50 21.01
CA TYR A 190 24.72 -25.92 19.91
C TYR A 190 24.16 -27.31 20.19
N TYR A 191 22.83 -27.43 20.16
CA TYR A 191 22.12 -28.70 20.12
C TYR A 191 21.68 -28.90 18.68
N ASP A 192 22.31 -29.85 18.03
CA ASP A 192 22.29 -30.06 16.59
C ASP A 192 22.66 -31.50 16.24
N THR A 193 22.09 -32.46 16.97
CA THR A 193 22.37 -33.89 16.82
C THR A 193 21.93 -34.41 15.45
N ASP A 194 20.74 -34.00 14.98
CA ASP A 194 20.22 -34.36 13.65
C ASP A 194 20.50 -33.25 12.65
N LYS A 195 21.47 -33.47 11.76
CA LYS A 195 21.89 -32.50 10.73
C LYS A 195 20.93 -32.37 9.55
N ALA A 196 19.83 -33.13 9.53
CA ALA A 196 18.89 -33.18 8.41
C ALA A 196 17.50 -32.64 8.75
N ASN A 197 17.26 -32.19 9.99
CA ASN A 197 15.94 -31.71 10.42
C ASN A 197 15.69 -30.22 10.10
N GLY A 198 16.70 -29.49 9.62
CA GLY A 198 16.56 -28.13 9.10
C GLY A 198 16.73 -27.03 10.15
N PHE A 199 17.06 -27.35 11.40
CA PHE A 199 17.27 -26.37 12.46
C PHE A 199 18.35 -26.79 13.45
N SER A 200 18.94 -25.81 14.11
CA SER A 200 19.84 -26.02 15.24
C SER A 200 19.39 -25.15 16.40
N ILE A 201 19.58 -25.61 17.64
CA ILE A 201 19.37 -24.75 18.81
C ILE A 201 20.69 -24.13 19.22
N LYS A 202 20.78 -22.80 19.13
CA LYS A 202 21.91 -22.03 19.65
C LYS A 202 21.55 -21.51 21.04
N VAL A 203 22.36 -21.88 22.02
CA VAL A 203 22.24 -21.40 23.40
C VAL A 203 23.37 -20.42 23.70
N TYR A 204 22.97 -19.19 24.01
CA TYR A 204 23.85 -18.11 24.42
C TYR A 204 24.14 -18.24 25.91
N THR A 205 25.41 -18.21 26.28
CA THR A 205 25.81 -18.43 27.67
C THR A 205 26.72 -17.32 28.18
N SER A 206 26.65 -17.05 29.49
CA SER A 206 27.52 -16.08 30.15
C SER A 206 27.86 -16.54 31.55
N LYS A 207 29.17 -16.62 31.83
CA LYS A 207 29.69 -17.21 33.07
C LYS A 207 29.04 -18.59 33.32
N ASN A 208 28.13 -18.68 34.28
CA ASN A 208 27.45 -19.90 34.70
C ASN A 208 25.96 -19.94 34.31
N ASP A 209 25.46 -18.94 33.58
CA ASP A 209 24.03 -18.78 33.29
C ASP A 209 23.74 -18.97 31.80
N ILE A 210 22.50 -19.41 31.51
CA ILE A 210 21.91 -19.39 30.18
C ILE A 210 21.33 -17.99 29.94
N GLU A 211 21.83 -17.30 28.92
CA GLU A 211 21.39 -15.93 28.62
C GLU A 211 20.19 -15.86 27.70
N ALA A 212 20.14 -16.76 26.72
CA ALA A 212 19.10 -16.88 25.71
C ALA A 212 19.23 -18.19 24.92
N ILE A 213 18.15 -18.61 24.29
CA ILE A 213 18.05 -19.81 23.46
C ILE A 213 17.38 -19.40 22.14
N GLU A 214 17.96 -19.74 21.01
CA GLU A 214 17.46 -19.37 19.68
C GLU A 214 17.40 -20.61 18.78
N ASN A 215 16.27 -20.81 18.12
CA ASN A 215 16.14 -21.80 17.07
C ASN A 215 16.60 -21.15 15.75
N ILE A 216 17.74 -21.60 15.22
CA ILE A 216 18.36 -21.03 14.02
C ILE A 216 18.30 -22.03 12.86
N MET A 217 18.41 -21.51 11.64
CA MET A 217 18.62 -22.37 10.48
C MET A 217 19.79 -23.33 10.71
N GLN A 218 19.62 -24.57 10.25
CA GLN A 218 20.61 -25.65 10.31
C GLN A 218 22.02 -25.13 9.98
N ARG A 219 22.97 -25.42 10.87
CA ARG A 219 24.39 -25.15 10.64
C ARG A 219 25.06 -26.20 9.75
#